data_AF-A0A836TD37-F1
#
_entry.id   AF-A0A836TD37-F1
#
_cell.length_a   1.000
_cell.length_b   1.000
_cell.length_c   1.000
_cell.angle_alpha   90.00
_cell.angle_beta   90.00
_cell.angle_gamma   90.00
#
_symmetry.space_group_name_H-M   'P 1'
#
loop_
_entity.id
_entity.type
_entity.pdbx_description
1 polymer ?
#
loop_
_entity_poly.entity_id
_entity_poly.type
_entity_poly.pdbx_seq_one_letter_code
_entity_poly.pdbx_strand_id
1 'polypeptide(L)'
;MSKINVFVNFLLDSKVFLVTLLVLFVNADQAKGGEKHNPVEALILGSKLPEFMPGSGMLFIEQNPSKIKIIRSILSKFGLSQKIIWNPKSNEPTYYLSLQKKISKPQIEFRKINPIKYRLRIHNARGDFPIVLSETFDNGWKAYLVPWTAQPLSSLIKTSIELLPKYQILEPNKKNQATLNELSEFLKDGWVTDIKNKLPSETTLHSLINDLGKPRKFYTTDFISKNYFGSIQNNNLPAYNIWETWFPQEISLNCIQSEEDNQNCTARKLNLKKQRSWDSHAIQWPDLLHWKINTFANSWWIETNLIRQLSELHNLKTSYYLLNADGSIDFEIVLEFWPQRLFYIGGIFSAIVFCFCTTVLFLRRLTTPSTTRGSRFPYDDLNRE
;
A
#
# COMPACT_ATOMS: atom_id res chain seq x y z
N MET A 1 48.77 -25.71 17.48
CA MET A 1 47.49 -26.06 16.83
C MET A 1 46.34 -25.06 17.04
N SER A 2 46.44 -24.03 17.90
CA SER A 2 45.29 -23.10 18.12
C SER A 2 45.13 -21.96 17.10
N LYS A 3 46.16 -21.64 16.30
CA LYS A 3 46.09 -20.53 15.32
C LYS A 3 45.35 -20.88 14.01
N ILE A 4 45.21 -22.17 13.68
CA ILE A 4 44.54 -22.63 12.45
C ILE A 4 43.00 -22.55 12.59
N ASN A 5 42.45 -22.80 13.79
CA ASN A 5 41.00 -22.70 14.03
C ASN A 5 40.48 -21.26 13.95
N VAL A 6 41.30 -20.25 14.21
CA VAL A 6 40.89 -18.84 14.09
C VAL A 6 40.75 -18.43 12.61
N PHE A 7 41.62 -18.95 11.73
CA PHE A 7 41.60 -18.62 10.31
C PHE A 7 40.47 -19.33 9.55
N VAL A 8 40.13 -20.57 9.95
CA VAL A 8 38.99 -21.31 9.38
C VAL A 8 37.65 -20.66 9.77
N ASN A 9 37.51 -20.18 11.00
CA ASN A 9 36.31 -19.44 11.42
C ASN A 9 36.17 -18.10 10.68
N PHE A 10 37.28 -17.39 10.42
CA PHE A 10 37.27 -16.15 9.65
C PHE A 10 36.86 -16.36 8.17
N LEU A 11 37.27 -17.48 7.56
CA LEU A 11 36.87 -17.85 6.19
C LEU A 11 35.42 -18.35 6.08
N LEU A 12 34.85 -18.89 7.17
CA LEU A 12 33.43 -19.22 7.23
C LEU A 12 32.57 -17.94 7.33
N ASP A 13 33.00 -16.96 8.11
CA ASP A 13 32.32 -15.65 8.20
C ASP A 13 32.37 -14.87 6.88
N SER A 14 33.47 -14.97 6.10
CA SER A 14 33.57 -14.31 4.80
C SER A 14 32.61 -14.89 3.74
N LYS A 15 32.26 -16.18 3.83
CA LYS A 15 31.28 -16.81 2.92
C LYS A 15 29.84 -16.35 3.22
N VAL A 16 29.51 -16.13 4.49
CA VAL A 16 28.20 -15.58 4.90
C VAL A 16 28.03 -14.15 4.40
N PHE A 17 29.09 -13.34 4.46
CA PHE A 17 29.07 -11.98 3.93
C PHE A 17 28.87 -11.94 2.41
N LEU A 18 29.53 -12.85 1.67
CA LEU A 18 29.40 -12.94 0.21
C LEU A 18 27.98 -13.32 -0.24
N VAL A 19 27.33 -14.25 0.49
CA VAL A 19 25.94 -14.66 0.21
C VAL A 19 24.96 -13.53 0.49
N THR A 20 25.18 -12.75 1.55
CA THR A 20 24.31 -11.62 1.91
C THR A 20 24.43 -10.47 0.90
N LEU A 21 25.65 -10.22 0.39
CA LEU A 21 25.89 -9.25 -0.68
C LEU A 21 25.21 -9.67 -2.00
N LEU A 22 25.26 -10.97 -2.34
CA LEU A 22 24.62 -11.51 -3.56
C LEU A 22 23.09 -11.33 -3.54
N VAL A 23 22.44 -11.51 -2.39
CA VAL A 23 20.97 -11.34 -2.26
C VAL A 23 20.54 -9.88 -2.46
N LEU A 24 21.39 -8.91 -2.11
CA LEU A 24 21.10 -7.50 -2.33
C LEU A 24 21.27 -7.08 -3.80
N PHE A 25 22.23 -7.69 -4.53
CA PHE A 25 22.45 -7.38 -5.95
C PHE A 25 21.44 -8.03 -6.90
N VAL A 26 20.92 -9.22 -6.59
CA VAL A 26 19.93 -9.91 -7.46
C VAL A 26 18.60 -9.15 -7.56
N ASN A 27 18.26 -8.30 -6.59
CA ASN A 27 17.04 -7.48 -6.64
C ASN A 27 17.18 -6.17 -7.43
N ALA A 28 18.39 -5.71 -7.74
CA ALA A 28 18.58 -4.45 -8.45
C ALA A 28 18.31 -4.57 -9.96
N ASP A 29 18.56 -5.74 -10.56
CA ASP A 29 18.42 -5.93 -12.01
C ASP A 29 16.99 -6.25 -12.47
N GLN A 30 16.08 -6.65 -11.57
CA GLN A 30 14.67 -6.86 -11.96
C GLN A 30 13.88 -5.55 -12.14
N ALA A 31 14.44 -4.40 -11.77
CA ALA A 31 13.78 -3.09 -11.93
C ALA A 31 14.06 -2.40 -13.28
N LYS A 32 14.87 -3.02 -14.17
CA LYS A 32 15.23 -2.46 -15.49
C LYS A 32 14.61 -3.23 -16.66
N GLY A 33 13.42 -3.79 -16.47
CA GLY A 33 12.55 -4.16 -17.59
C GLY A 33 12.12 -2.89 -18.31
N GLY A 34 12.89 -2.46 -19.31
CA GLY A 34 12.69 -1.21 -20.03
C GLY A 34 11.27 -1.10 -20.58
N GLU A 35 10.46 -0.23 -19.98
CA GLU A 35 9.22 0.21 -20.61
C GLU A 35 9.61 0.95 -21.90
N LYS A 36 9.43 0.26 -23.04
CA LYS A 36 9.70 0.80 -24.37
C LYS A 36 8.79 1.99 -24.73
N HIS A 37 7.73 2.23 -23.97
CA HIS A 37 6.74 3.28 -24.24
C HIS A 37 6.74 4.34 -23.16
N ASN A 38 6.79 5.60 -23.58
CA ASN A 38 6.58 6.73 -22.69
C ASN A 38 5.08 6.80 -22.31
N PRO A 39 4.71 6.60 -21.04
CA PRO A 39 3.32 6.64 -20.59
C PRO A 39 2.60 7.94 -20.97
N VAL A 40 3.31 9.06 -20.89
CA VAL A 40 2.77 10.40 -21.17
C VAL A 40 2.40 10.53 -22.65
N GLU A 41 3.21 9.96 -23.55
CA GLU A 41 2.94 10.01 -24.98
C GLU A 41 1.67 9.24 -25.35
N ALA A 42 1.51 8.03 -24.81
CA ALA A 42 0.30 7.24 -25.01
C ALA A 42 -0.95 7.93 -24.43
N LEU A 43 -0.82 8.61 -23.28
CA LEU A 43 -1.90 9.42 -22.71
C LEU A 43 -2.27 10.61 -23.62
N ILE A 44 -1.27 11.31 -24.18
CA ILE A 44 -1.46 12.42 -25.13
C ILE A 44 -2.14 11.94 -26.42
N LEU A 45 -1.80 10.74 -26.92
CA LEU A 45 -2.47 10.16 -28.07
C LEU A 45 -3.92 9.80 -27.74
N GLY A 46 -4.16 9.21 -26.56
CA GLY A 46 -5.50 8.86 -26.10
C GLY A 46 -6.41 10.07 -25.86
N SER A 47 -5.86 11.19 -25.37
CA SER A 47 -6.64 12.42 -25.10
C SER A 47 -7.14 13.13 -26.35
N LYS A 48 -6.60 12.80 -27.53
CA LYS A 48 -7.05 13.33 -28.83
C LYS A 48 -8.24 12.57 -29.41
N LEU A 49 -8.64 11.45 -28.82
CA LEU A 49 -9.77 10.66 -29.32
C LEU A 49 -11.09 11.39 -29.01
N PRO A 50 -12.05 11.43 -29.96
CA PRO A 50 -13.37 12.04 -29.72
C PRO A 50 -14.12 11.43 -28.53
N GLU A 51 -13.87 10.14 -28.25
CA GLU A 51 -14.53 9.40 -27.17
C GLU A 51 -13.83 9.54 -25.81
N PHE A 52 -12.67 10.22 -25.76
CA PHE A 52 -11.99 10.48 -24.51
C PHE A 52 -12.85 11.39 -23.66
N MET A 53 -13.24 10.90 -22.48
CA MET A 53 -13.88 11.71 -21.46
C MET A 53 -13.07 11.60 -20.16
N PRO A 54 -12.68 12.71 -19.52
CA PRO A 54 -12.07 12.65 -18.21
C PRO A 54 -12.92 11.79 -17.25
N GLY A 55 -12.32 10.72 -16.73
CA GLY A 55 -12.98 9.81 -15.81
C GLY A 55 -13.84 8.70 -16.43
N SER A 56 -13.85 8.50 -17.76
CA SER A 56 -14.49 7.32 -18.39
C SER A 56 -13.63 6.04 -18.35
N GLY A 57 -12.45 6.10 -17.72
CA GLY A 57 -11.59 4.94 -17.45
C GLY A 57 -10.90 4.43 -18.71
N MET A 58 -9.73 4.99 -19.03
CA MET A 58 -8.93 4.51 -20.15
C MET A 58 -8.06 3.35 -19.75
N LEU A 59 -8.04 2.30 -20.56
CA LEU A 59 -7.16 1.16 -20.34
C LEU A 59 -6.20 1.03 -21.51
N PHE A 60 -4.93 0.93 -21.17
CA PHE A 60 -3.85 0.66 -22.11
C PHE A 60 -3.41 -0.77 -21.89
N ILE A 61 -3.50 -1.56 -22.95
CA ILE A 61 -3.30 -3.01 -22.91
C ILE A 61 -1.86 -3.36 -23.26
N GLU A 62 -0.98 -3.31 -22.27
CA GLU A 62 0.37 -3.90 -22.33
C GLU A 62 0.62 -4.70 -21.05
N GLN A 63 -0.18 -5.73 -20.80
CA GLN A 63 -0.12 -6.49 -19.54
C GLN A 63 -0.16 -7.99 -19.81
N ASN A 64 -0.01 -8.78 -18.74
CA ASN A 64 -0.15 -10.23 -18.76
C ASN A 64 -1.45 -10.63 -19.52
N PRO A 65 -1.36 -11.48 -20.56
CA PRO A 65 -2.51 -11.89 -21.38
C PRO A 65 -3.71 -12.41 -20.57
N SER A 66 -3.44 -13.12 -19.47
CA SER A 66 -4.48 -13.67 -18.59
C SER A 66 -5.26 -12.57 -17.86
N LYS A 67 -4.56 -11.54 -17.35
CA LYS A 67 -5.19 -10.38 -16.71
C LYS A 67 -6.06 -9.61 -17.70
N ILE A 68 -5.56 -9.44 -18.93
CA ILE A 68 -6.31 -8.74 -19.99
C ILE A 68 -7.62 -9.45 -20.30
N LYS A 69 -7.62 -10.79 -20.38
CA LYS A 69 -8.83 -11.57 -20.65
C LYS A 69 -9.90 -11.36 -19.56
N ILE A 70 -9.48 -11.41 -18.28
CA ILE A 70 -10.37 -11.17 -17.14
C ILE A 70 -10.92 -9.75 -17.17
N ILE A 71 -10.06 -8.74 -17.37
CA ILE A 71 -10.46 -7.34 -17.43
C ILE A 71 -11.43 -7.08 -18.59
N ARG A 72 -11.17 -7.62 -19.78
CA ARG A 72 -12.10 -7.52 -20.92
C ARG A 72 -13.45 -8.15 -20.60
N SER A 73 -13.47 -9.30 -19.93
CA SER A 73 -14.71 -9.96 -19.50
C SER A 73 -15.47 -9.15 -18.44
N ILE A 74 -14.76 -8.45 -17.55
CA ILE A 74 -15.37 -7.57 -16.56
C ILE A 74 -15.99 -6.36 -17.24
N LEU A 75 -15.23 -5.73 -18.13
CA LEU A 75 -15.60 -4.46 -18.75
C LEU A 75 -16.60 -4.59 -19.89
N SER A 76 -16.72 -5.77 -20.51
CA SER A 76 -17.76 -6.03 -21.52
C SER A 76 -19.17 -5.76 -20.98
N LYS A 77 -19.40 -5.97 -19.68
CA LYS A 77 -20.66 -5.61 -18.97
C LYS A 77 -21.02 -4.12 -19.10
N PHE A 78 -20.02 -3.26 -19.28
CA PHE A 78 -20.14 -1.81 -19.41
C PHE A 78 -20.10 -1.32 -20.87
N GLY A 79 -20.30 -2.21 -21.85
CA GLY A 79 -20.28 -1.84 -23.26
C GLY A 79 -18.88 -1.44 -23.71
N LEU A 80 -17.94 -2.38 -23.63
CA LEU A 80 -16.55 -2.16 -24.03
C LEU A 80 -16.45 -1.88 -25.53
N SER A 81 -15.87 -0.73 -25.88
CA SER A 81 -15.45 -0.40 -27.23
C SER A 81 -13.93 -0.49 -27.31
N GLN A 82 -13.42 -1.08 -28.39
CA GLN A 82 -11.98 -1.19 -28.63
C GLN A 82 -11.61 -0.43 -29.90
N LYS A 83 -10.59 0.42 -29.81
CA LYS A 83 -9.93 1.05 -30.95
C LYS A 83 -8.45 0.69 -30.94
N ILE A 84 -7.84 0.70 -32.11
CA ILE A 84 -6.39 0.49 -32.27
C ILE A 84 -5.81 1.81 -32.76
N ILE A 85 -4.80 2.30 -32.05
CA ILE A 85 -4.09 3.54 -32.40
C ILE A 85 -2.67 3.15 -32.74
N TRP A 86 -2.21 3.56 -33.92
CA TRP A 86 -0.82 3.36 -34.30
C TRP A 86 0.05 4.45 -33.70
N ASN A 87 1.04 4.07 -32.91
CA ASN A 87 2.04 5.01 -32.44
C ASN A 87 3.06 5.25 -33.57
N PRO A 88 3.18 6.48 -34.11
CA PRO A 88 4.06 6.76 -35.24
C PRO A 88 5.55 6.62 -34.92
N LYS A 89 5.93 6.70 -33.63
CA LYS A 89 7.34 6.59 -33.22
C LYS A 89 7.78 5.15 -32.99
N SER A 90 6.95 4.34 -32.34
CA SER A 90 7.28 2.93 -32.07
C SER A 90 6.86 1.99 -33.19
N ASN A 91 5.98 2.43 -34.10
CA ASN A 91 5.33 1.59 -35.11
C ASN A 91 4.60 0.38 -34.49
N GLU A 92 4.10 0.54 -33.26
CA GLU A 92 3.39 -0.50 -32.54
C GLU A 92 1.91 -0.08 -32.32
N PRO A 93 0.97 -1.03 -32.40
CA PRO A 93 -0.44 -0.76 -32.16
C PRO A 93 -0.72 -0.67 -30.66
N THR A 94 -1.28 0.46 -30.22
CA THR A 94 -1.81 0.63 -28.87
C THR A 94 -3.31 0.36 -28.89
N TYR A 95 -3.74 -0.63 -28.12
CA TYR A 95 -5.16 -0.93 -27.93
C TYR A 95 -5.77 0.04 -26.92
N TYR A 96 -6.76 0.79 -27.38
CA TYR A 96 -7.56 1.70 -26.59
C TYR A 96 -8.89 1.02 -26.25
N LEU A 97 -9.17 0.87 -24.95
CA LEU A 97 -10.48 0.44 -24.48
C LEU A 97 -11.23 1.61 -23.86
N SER A 98 -12.46 1.83 -24.30
CA SER A 98 -13.40 2.75 -23.69
C SER A 98 -14.69 2.05 -23.28
N LEU A 99 -15.36 2.62 -22.29
CA LEU A 99 -16.65 2.12 -21.80
C LEU A 99 -17.76 2.99 -22.35
N GLN A 100 -18.77 2.37 -22.95
CA GLN A 100 -19.98 3.07 -23.41
C GLN A 100 -20.91 3.40 -22.24
N LYS A 101 -20.94 2.54 -21.21
CA LYS A 101 -21.74 2.75 -19.99
C LYS A 101 -20.90 3.35 -18.89
N LYS A 102 -21.48 4.32 -18.17
CA LYS A 102 -20.84 4.95 -17.01
C LYS A 102 -20.77 3.97 -15.84
N ILE A 103 -19.59 3.83 -15.26
CA ILE A 103 -19.40 3.12 -13.99
C ILE A 103 -19.90 4.02 -12.84
N SER A 104 -20.70 3.43 -11.93
CA SER A 104 -21.09 4.11 -10.69
C SER A 104 -19.87 4.25 -9.80
N LYS A 105 -19.46 5.48 -9.50
CA LYS A 105 -18.29 5.75 -8.66
C LYS A 105 -18.74 5.97 -7.22
N PRO A 106 -18.19 5.25 -6.24
CA PRO A 106 -18.39 5.58 -4.85
C PRO A 106 -17.66 6.88 -4.49
N GLN A 107 -17.96 7.41 -3.31
CA GLN A 107 -17.14 8.44 -2.71
C GLN A 107 -15.96 7.78 -1.98
N ILE A 108 -14.75 8.26 -2.23
CA ILE A 108 -13.53 7.75 -1.60
C ILE A 108 -13.03 8.79 -0.61
N GLU A 109 -12.84 8.38 0.63
CA GLU A 109 -12.15 9.13 1.67
C GLU A 109 -10.81 8.45 1.92
N PHE A 110 -9.68 9.15 1.88
CA PHE A 110 -8.39 8.49 2.01
C PHE A 110 -7.36 9.27 2.82
N ARG A 111 -6.41 8.56 3.40
CA ARG A 111 -5.23 9.12 4.06
C ARG A 111 -3.97 8.53 3.44
N LYS A 112 -3.06 9.40 3.04
CA LYS A 112 -1.67 9.02 2.76
C LYS A 112 -0.94 8.87 4.10
N ILE A 113 -0.70 7.63 4.53
CA ILE A 113 -0.01 7.35 5.79
C ILE A 113 1.47 7.65 5.63
N ASN A 114 2.05 7.19 4.50
CA ASN A 114 3.42 7.46 4.08
C ASN A 114 3.50 7.26 2.54
N PRO A 115 4.68 7.41 1.89
CA PRO A 115 4.80 7.25 0.43
C PRO A 115 4.37 5.88 -0.12
N ILE A 116 4.32 4.84 0.72
CA ILE A 116 4.09 3.45 0.31
C ILE A 116 2.82 2.84 0.91
N LYS A 117 2.03 3.62 1.65
CA LYS A 117 0.86 3.12 2.36
C LYS A 117 -0.25 4.16 2.37
N TYR A 118 -1.41 3.75 1.88
CA TYR A 118 -2.63 4.53 1.83
C TYR A 118 -3.76 3.76 2.50
N ARG A 119 -4.65 4.48 3.19
CA ARG A 119 -5.88 3.94 3.74
C ARG A 119 -7.05 4.63 3.09
N LEU A 120 -8.03 3.86 2.64
CA LEU A 120 -9.18 4.31 1.90
C LEU A 120 -10.43 3.79 2.61
N ARG A 121 -11.38 4.67 2.87
CA ARG A 121 -12.78 4.33 3.15
C ARG A 121 -13.58 4.60 1.90
N ILE A 122 -14.30 3.58 1.45
CA ILE A 122 -15.18 3.65 0.30
C ILE A 122 -16.58 3.81 0.85
N HIS A 123 -17.27 4.86 0.43
CA HIS A 123 -18.61 5.22 0.88
C HIS A 123 -19.62 5.06 -0.26
N ASN A 124 -20.78 4.51 0.08
CA ASN A 124 -21.93 4.33 -0.78
C ASN A 124 -21.62 3.57 -2.08
N ALA A 125 -20.83 2.49 -2.01
CA ALA A 125 -20.55 1.65 -3.17
C ALA A 125 -21.80 0.84 -3.57
N ARG A 126 -22.38 1.19 -4.73
CA ARG A 126 -23.61 0.56 -5.26
C ARG A 126 -23.37 -0.52 -6.31
N GLY A 127 -22.17 -0.59 -6.87
CA GLY A 127 -21.81 -1.53 -7.91
C GLY A 127 -20.30 -1.62 -8.04
N ASP A 128 -19.84 -2.34 -9.05
CA ASP A 128 -18.42 -2.61 -9.25
C ASP A 128 -17.70 -1.39 -9.85
N PHE A 129 -16.46 -1.15 -9.43
CA PHE A 129 -15.70 0.02 -9.84
C PHE A 129 -14.18 -0.21 -9.72
N PRO A 130 -13.37 0.53 -10.49
CA PRO A 130 -11.93 0.52 -10.31
C PRO A 130 -11.51 1.52 -9.21
N ILE A 131 -10.64 1.10 -8.31
CA ILE A 131 -9.80 2.01 -7.52
C ILE A 131 -8.59 2.36 -8.37
N VAL A 132 -8.21 3.63 -8.43
CA VAL A 132 -7.02 4.11 -9.15
C VAL A 132 -6.10 4.82 -8.19
N LEU A 133 -4.85 4.36 -8.10
CA LEU A 133 -3.78 4.99 -7.35
C LEU A 133 -2.82 5.65 -8.34
N SER A 134 -2.72 6.98 -8.27
CA SER A 134 -1.87 7.81 -9.13
C SER A 134 -0.37 7.73 -8.79
N GLU A 135 0.11 6.55 -8.42
CA GLU A 135 1.52 6.19 -8.26
C GLU A 135 1.94 5.32 -9.44
N THR A 136 3.24 5.34 -9.78
CA THR A 136 3.79 4.49 -10.83
C THR A 136 3.46 3.03 -10.60
N PHE A 137 3.03 2.36 -11.67
CA PHE A 137 2.57 0.99 -11.66
C PHE A 137 3.71 0.06 -11.26
N ASP A 138 3.43 -0.78 -10.27
CA ASP A 138 4.35 -1.83 -9.84
C ASP A 138 3.53 -2.99 -9.27
N ASN A 139 3.86 -4.23 -9.65
CA ASN A 139 3.16 -5.42 -9.17
C ASN A 139 3.30 -5.65 -7.66
N GLY A 140 4.24 -4.97 -7.01
CA GLY A 140 4.46 -4.94 -5.56
C GLY A 140 3.41 -4.14 -4.80
N TRP A 141 2.64 -3.26 -5.45
CA TRP A 141 1.47 -2.64 -4.83
C TRP A 141 0.35 -3.66 -4.64
N LYS A 142 -0.16 -3.75 -3.41
CA LYS A 142 -1.25 -4.65 -3.03
C LYS A 142 -2.39 -3.89 -2.39
N ALA A 143 -3.61 -4.38 -2.58
CA ALA A 143 -4.80 -3.90 -1.88
C ALA A 143 -5.23 -4.93 -0.83
N TYR A 144 -5.61 -4.46 0.35
CA TYR A 144 -6.05 -5.29 1.47
C TYR A 144 -7.39 -4.79 1.96
N LEU A 145 -8.41 -5.65 1.93
CA LEU A 145 -9.67 -5.41 2.60
C LEU A 145 -9.45 -5.62 4.11
N VAL A 146 -9.80 -4.63 4.91
CA VAL A 146 -9.63 -4.67 6.37
C VAL A 146 -10.98 -4.55 7.07
N PRO A 147 -11.11 -4.96 8.34
CA PRO A 147 -12.37 -4.80 9.07
C PRO A 147 -12.84 -3.35 9.07
N TRP A 148 -14.14 -3.16 8.95
CA TRP A 148 -14.75 -1.84 9.06
C TRP A 148 -14.72 -1.38 10.52
N THR A 149 -14.05 -0.26 10.79
CA THR A 149 -13.87 0.27 12.15
C THR A 149 -14.50 1.64 12.36
N ALA A 150 -15.09 2.24 11.32
CA ALA A 150 -15.70 3.56 11.45
C ALA A 150 -16.94 3.49 12.35
N GLN A 151 -17.05 4.45 13.26
CA GLN A 151 -18.21 4.58 14.13
C GLN A 151 -19.42 5.10 13.34
N PRO A 152 -20.66 4.74 13.72
CA PRO A 152 -21.86 5.24 13.07
C PRO A 152 -21.92 6.77 13.13
N LEU A 153 -22.35 7.39 12.02
CA LEU A 153 -22.46 8.84 11.84
C LEU A 153 -23.22 9.54 12.98
N SER A 154 -24.24 8.88 13.56
CA SER A 154 -25.03 9.41 14.69
C SER A 154 -24.20 9.74 15.94
N SER A 155 -23.15 8.97 16.21
CA SER A 155 -22.21 9.24 17.30
C SER A 155 -21.23 10.36 16.96
N LEU A 156 -20.87 10.47 15.68
CA LEU A 156 -19.97 11.48 15.15
C LEU A 156 -20.64 12.84 15.08
N ILE A 157 -21.94 12.96 14.79
CA ILE A 157 -22.63 14.25 14.62
C ILE A 157 -22.44 15.16 15.84
N LYS A 158 -22.51 14.63 17.08
CA LYS A 158 -22.29 15.45 18.29
C LYS A 158 -20.86 16.00 18.37
N THR A 159 -19.87 15.13 18.21
CA THR A 159 -18.44 15.53 18.22
C THR A 159 -18.10 16.40 17.01
N SER A 160 -18.74 16.16 15.87
CA SER A 160 -18.52 16.89 14.63
C SER A 160 -19.03 18.32 14.70
N ILE A 161 -20.21 18.53 15.27
CA ILE A 161 -20.76 19.87 15.52
C ILE A 161 -19.86 20.67 16.47
N GLU A 162 -19.29 20.05 17.51
CA GLU A 162 -18.39 20.73 18.46
C GLU A 162 -17.01 21.09 17.88
N LEU A 163 -16.53 20.32 16.90
CA LEU A 163 -15.21 20.49 16.31
C LEU A 163 -15.21 21.36 15.05
N LEU A 164 -16.33 21.45 14.34
CA LEU A 164 -16.48 22.30 13.15
C LEU A 164 -16.04 23.77 13.40
N PRO A 165 -16.42 24.44 14.52
CA PRO A 165 -15.95 25.79 14.81
C PRO A 165 -14.43 25.91 15.02
N LYS A 166 -13.75 24.80 15.36
CA LYS A 166 -12.30 24.74 15.55
C LYS A 166 -11.55 24.44 14.26
N TYR A 167 -12.26 24.13 13.17
CA TYR A 167 -11.66 23.85 11.88
C TYR A 167 -11.05 25.13 11.30
N GLN A 168 -9.76 25.06 10.98
CA GLN A 168 -9.00 26.19 10.44
C GLN A 168 -8.45 25.82 9.06
N ILE A 169 -8.70 26.69 8.09
CA ILE A 169 -8.08 26.61 6.77
C ILE A 169 -6.69 27.23 6.89
N LEU A 170 -5.66 26.47 6.59
CA LEU A 170 -4.29 26.97 6.61
C LEU A 170 -4.03 27.71 5.30
N GLU A 171 -3.43 28.91 5.37
CA GLU A 171 -3.07 29.72 4.18
C GLU A 171 -2.38 28.92 3.05
N PRO A 172 -1.36 28.07 3.29
CA PRO A 172 -0.74 27.29 2.20
C PRO A 172 -1.70 26.29 1.54
N ASN A 173 -2.77 25.91 2.24
CA ASN A 173 -3.71 24.88 1.80
C ASN A 173 -5.03 25.45 1.28
N LYS A 174 -5.26 26.77 1.31
CA LYS A 174 -6.54 27.42 0.98
C LYS A 174 -7.15 27.00 -0.36
N LYS A 175 -6.31 26.67 -1.35
CA LYS A 175 -6.77 26.18 -2.67
C LYS A 175 -7.33 24.76 -2.61
N ASN A 176 -6.73 23.90 -1.78
CA ASN A 176 -6.94 22.45 -1.80
C ASN A 176 -7.72 21.92 -0.60
N GLN A 177 -7.71 22.64 0.52
CA GLN A 177 -8.42 22.30 1.74
C GLN A 177 -9.91 22.65 1.60
N ALA A 178 -10.77 21.78 2.12
CA ALA A 178 -12.21 22.01 2.16
C ALA A 178 -12.52 23.26 3.00
N THR A 179 -13.48 24.05 2.55
CA THR A 179 -14.09 25.11 3.33
C THR A 179 -14.95 24.53 4.45
N LEU A 180 -15.34 25.36 5.42
CA LEU A 180 -16.24 24.93 6.50
C LEU A 180 -17.59 24.42 5.95
N ASN A 181 -18.12 25.08 4.91
CA ASN A 181 -19.38 24.68 4.27
C ASN A 181 -19.23 23.33 3.56
N GLU A 182 -18.18 23.16 2.74
CA GLU A 182 -17.89 21.87 2.09
C GLU A 182 -17.72 20.75 3.11
N LEU A 183 -16.96 20.99 4.20
CA LEU A 183 -16.77 19.99 5.25
C LEU A 183 -18.10 19.62 5.95
N SER A 184 -18.97 20.61 6.19
CA SER A 184 -20.30 20.37 6.75
C SER A 184 -21.16 19.52 5.82
N GLU A 185 -21.09 19.74 4.50
CA GLU A 185 -21.77 18.91 3.51
C GLU A 185 -21.20 17.49 3.50
N PHE A 186 -19.88 17.34 3.51
CA PHE A 186 -19.23 16.03 3.54
C PHE A 186 -19.63 15.22 4.77
N LEU A 187 -19.75 15.86 5.93
CA LEU A 187 -20.21 15.22 7.16
C LEU A 187 -21.68 14.82 7.08
N LYS A 188 -22.54 15.67 6.51
CA LYS A 188 -23.96 15.39 6.32
C LYS A 188 -24.17 14.20 5.38
N ASP A 189 -23.38 14.13 4.31
CA ASP A 189 -23.46 13.09 3.30
C ASP A 189 -22.70 11.79 3.70
N GLY A 190 -22.03 11.80 4.86
CA GLY A 190 -21.25 10.66 5.37
C GLY A 190 -19.95 10.40 4.61
N TRP A 191 -19.48 11.36 3.83
CA TRP A 191 -18.26 11.25 3.01
C TRP A 191 -16.97 11.43 3.80
N VAL A 192 -17.06 12.05 4.98
CA VAL A 192 -15.97 12.20 5.93
C VAL A 192 -16.38 11.57 7.25
N THR A 193 -15.56 10.66 7.75
CA THR A 193 -15.88 9.81 8.90
C THR A 193 -15.13 10.20 10.17
N ASP A 194 -13.93 10.79 10.05
CA ASP A 194 -13.14 11.23 11.19
C ASP A 194 -12.69 12.68 10.99
N ILE A 195 -12.92 13.56 11.96
CA ILE A 195 -12.40 14.95 11.90
C ILE A 195 -11.50 15.29 13.09
N LYS A 196 -11.46 14.43 14.11
CA LYS A 196 -10.59 14.62 15.25
C LYS A 196 -9.22 14.06 14.90
N ASN A 197 -8.21 14.92 14.98
CA ASN A 197 -6.84 14.52 14.76
C ASN A 197 -6.40 13.52 15.84
N LYS A 198 -6.02 12.30 15.42
CA LYS A 198 -5.53 11.21 16.28
C LYS A 198 -4.00 11.12 16.32
N LEU A 199 -3.28 12.03 15.63
CA LEU A 199 -1.81 12.02 15.50
C LEU A 199 -0.99 11.94 16.79
N PRO A 200 -1.39 12.48 17.97
CA PRO A 200 -0.53 12.42 19.15
C PRO A 200 -0.17 10.99 19.60
N SER A 201 -0.89 9.98 19.12
CA SER A 201 -0.67 8.57 19.43
C SER A 201 -0.09 7.71 18.28
N GLU A 202 0.07 8.29 17.08
CA GLU A 202 0.48 7.56 15.87
C GLU A 202 1.82 8.09 15.33
N THR A 203 2.90 7.98 16.10
CA THR A 203 4.26 8.31 15.62
C THR A 203 4.72 7.25 14.62
N THR A 204 4.61 7.56 13.32
CA THR A 204 5.27 6.74 12.29
C THR A 204 6.79 6.93 12.35
N LEU A 205 7.56 5.90 12.00
CA LEU A 205 9.02 6.00 11.91
C LEU A 205 9.45 7.14 10.96
N HIS A 206 8.71 7.34 9.88
CA HIS A 206 8.96 8.43 8.92
C HIS A 206 8.77 9.82 9.55
N SER A 207 7.73 10.03 10.36
CA SER A 207 7.59 11.29 11.12
C SER A 207 8.71 11.47 12.14
N LEU A 208 9.10 10.40 12.84
CA LEU A 208 10.20 10.47 13.82
C LEU A 208 11.52 10.94 13.19
N ILE A 209 11.84 10.46 11.98
CA ILE A 209 13.08 10.83 11.29
C ILE A 209 13.02 12.26 10.73
N ASN A 210 11.90 12.63 10.09
CA ASN A 210 11.81 13.92 9.40
C ASN A 210 11.47 15.11 10.30
N ASP A 211 10.92 14.87 11.49
CA ASP A 211 10.48 15.93 12.41
C ASP A 211 11.47 16.25 13.53
N LEU A 212 12.67 15.66 13.51
CA LEU A 212 13.74 15.99 14.45
C LEU A 212 14.04 17.50 14.38
N GLY A 213 13.58 18.25 15.39
CA GLY A 213 13.92 19.66 15.59
C GLY A 213 12.88 20.70 15.15
N LYS A 214 11.67 20.32 14.71
CA LYS A 214 10.61 21.29 14.36
C LYS A 214 9.40 21.18 15.31
N PRO A 215 9.03 22.23 16.07
CA PRO A 215 7.82 22.20 16.88
C PRO A 215 6.60 22.13 15.96
N ARG A 216 5.89 21.00 15.96
CA ARG A 216 4.62 20.85 15.24
C ARG A 216 3.50 21.51 16.03
N LYS A 217 2.77 22.42 15.37
CA LYS A 217 1.46 22.86 15.87
C LYS A 217 0.46 21.76 15.57
N PHE A 218 -0.05 21.11 16.61
CA PHE A 218 -1.12 20.12 16.46
C PHE A 218 -2.47 20.84 16.42
N TYR A 219 -3.14 20.74 15.29
CA TYR A 219 -4.52 21.21 15.15
C TYR A 219 -5.48 20.12 15.60
N THR A 220 -6.64 20.53 16.13
CA THR A 220 -7.68 19.58 16.58
C THR A 220 -8.24 18.77 15.39
N THR A 221 -8.23 19.36 14.21
CA THR A 221 -8.57 18.73 12.92
C THR A 221 -7.44 19.01 11.95
N ASP A 222 -6.87 17.94 11.39
CA ASP A 222 -5.85 18.00 10.35
C ASP A 222 -6.50 18.26 8.97
N PHE A 223 -5.67 18.39 7.94
CA PHE A 223 -6.05 18.66 6.56
C PHE A 223 -7.13 17.69 6.04
N ILE A 224 -8.20 18.28 5.52
CA ILE A 224 -9.25 17.62 4.74
C ILE A 224 -9.31 18.34 3.40
N SER A 225 -9.13 17.63 2.29
CA SER A 225 -9.16 18.24 0.96
C SER A 225 -10.60 18.53 0.52
N LYS A 226 -10.74 19.37 -0.51
CA LYS A 226 -11.94 19.43 -1.33
C LYS A 226 -12.22 18.06 -1.97
N ASN A 227 -13.44 17.89 -2.46
CA ASN A 227 -13.81 16.70 -3.22
C ASN A 227 -13.26 16.80 -4.66
N TYR A 228 -12.23 16.01 -4.96
CA TYR A 228 -11.65 15.91 -6.29
C TYR A 228 -12.11 14.62 -6.95
N PHE A 229 -13.05 14.74 -7.89
CA PHE A 229 -13.56 13.61 -8.68
C PHE A 229 -14.12 12.45 -7.85
N GLY A 230 -14.77 12.75 -6.72
CA GLY A 230 -15.29 11.74 -5.80
C GLY A 230 -14.24 11.20 -4.83
N SER A 231 -13.13 11.93 -4.62
CA SER A 231 -12.08 11.58 -3.67
C SER A 231 -11.77 12.75 -2.73
N ILE A 232 -11.75 12.48 -1.43
CA ILE A 232 -11.44 13.43 -0.36
C ILE A 232 -10.24 12.87 0.42
N GLN A 233 -9.14 13.61 0.46
CA GLN A 233 -8.06 13.31 1.38
C GLN A 233 -8.46 13.76 2.78
N ASN A 234 -8.39 12.88 3.76
CA ASN A 234 -8.64 13.18 5.16
C ASN A 234 -7.50 12.66 6.03
N ASN A 235 -6.63 13.56 6.50
CA ASN A 235 -5.50 13.21 7.34
C ASN A 235 -5.89 12.76 8.78
N ASN A 236 -7.17 12.85 9.13
CA ASN A 236 -7.71 12.44 10.43
C ASN A 236 -8.12 10.96 10.49
N LEU A 237 -8.20 10.26 9.35
CA LEU A 237 -8.41 8.81 9.35
C LEU A 237 -7.31 8.12 10.15
N PRO A 238 -7.59 7.06 10.91
CA PRO A 238 -6.56 6.35 11.69
C PRO A 238 -5.47 5.76 10.78
N ALA A 239 -4.20 5.82 11.17
CA ALA A 239 -3.12 5.15 10.43
C ALA A 239 -3.02 3.66 10.80
N TYR A 240 -3.42 3.31 12.03
CA TYR A 240 -3.23 2.01 12.70
C TYR A 240 -1.79 1.44 12.58
N ASN A 241 -1.60 0.21 13.05
CA ASN A 241 -0.30 -0.45 13.10
C ASN A 241 0.28 -0.70 11.71
N ILE A 242 1.60 -0.54 11.57
CA ILE A 242 2.34 -0.86 10.35
C ILE A 242 2.27 -2.35 9.96
N TRP A 243 1.85 -3.21 10.89
CA TRP A 243 1.80 -4.66 10.74
C TRP A 243 0.40 -5.20 10.36
N GLU A 244 -0.63 -4.35 10.28
CA GLU A 244 -2.04 -4.81 10.14
C GLU A 244 -2.30 -5.65 8.87
N THR A 245 -1.49 -5.44 7.84
CA THR A 245 -1.57 -6.05 6.52
C THR A 245 -0.54 -7.16 6.34
N TRP A 246 0.20 -7.51 7.39
CA TRP A 246 1.16 -8.61 7.37
C TRP A 246 0.41 -9.94 7.46
N PHE A 247 0.89 -10.93 6.71
CA PHE A 247 0.30 -12.25 6.63
C PHE A 247 -1.21 -12.22 6.32
N PRO A 248 -1.65 -11.47 5.30
CA PRO A 248 -3.07 -11.37 4.96
C PRO A 248 -3.63 -12.74 4.57
N GLN A 249 -4.94 -12.91 4.69
CA GLN A 249 -5.63 -14.04 4.07
C GLN A 249 -5.70 -13.82 2.56
N GLU A 250 -5.42 -14.84 1.75
CA GLU A 250 -5.45 -14.73 0.29
C GLU A 250 -6.78 -15.21 -0.29
N ILE A 251 -7.36 -14.38 -1.17
CA ILE A 251 -8.49 -14.78 -2.01
C ILE A 251 -7.93 -15.41 -3.29
N SER A 252 -8.24 -16.68 -3.53
CA SER A 252 -7.99 -17.31 -4.81
C SER A 252 -9.24 -17.28 -5.68
N LEU A 253 -9.13 -16.67 -6.87
CA LEU A 253 -10.16 -16.70 -7.88
C LEU A 253 -9.91 -17.89 -8.79
N ASN A 254 -10.77 -18.90 -8.71
CA ASN A 254 -10.75 -19.99 -9.68
C ASN A 254 -11.61 -19.61 -10.88
N CYS A 255 -10.98 -19.48 -12.03
CA CYS A 255 -11.69 -19.43 -13.31
C CYS A 255 -12.24 -20.82 -13.60
N ILE A 256 -13.55 -21.00 -13.53
CA ILE A 256 -14.19 -22.16 -14.15
C ILE A 256 -14.22 -21.85 -15.64
N GLN A 257 -13.38 -22.52 -16.42
CA GLN A 257 -13.53 -22.51 -17.87
C GLN A 257 -14.81 -23.28 -18.19
N SER A 258 -15.80 -22.63 -18.79
CA SER A 258 -16.96 -23.33 -19.35
C SER A 258 -16.50 -24.06 -20.61
N GLU A 259 -16.75 -25.37 -20.69
CA GLU A 259 -16.33 -26.23 -21.81
C GLU A 259 -16.87 -25.77 -23.17
N GLU A 260 -17.99 -25.04 -23.21
CA GLU A 260 -18.59 -24.55 -24.46
C GLU A 260 -18.10 -23.16 -24.91
N ASP A 261 -17.39 -22.43 -24.07
CA ASP A 261 -16.98 -21.06 -24.39
C ASP A 261 -15.61 -20.76 -23.79
N ASN A 262 -14.57 -21.20 -24.50
CA ASN A 262 -13.15 -21.09 -24.14
C ASN A 262 -12.67 -19.65 -23.87
N GLN A 263 -13.54 -18.65 -23.94
CA GLN A 263 -13.20 -17.22 -23.92
C GLN A 263 -13.70 -16.45 -22.69
N ASN A 264 -14.66 -16.95 -21.92
CA ASN A 264 -15.28 -16.17 -20.83
C ASN A 264 -15.00 -16.77 -19.44
N CYS A 265 -13.91 -16.36 -18.80
CA CYS A 265 -13.76 -16.59 -17.37
C CYS A 265 -14.70 -15.65 -16.61
N THR A 266 -15.80 -16.18 -16.09
CA THR A 266 -16.55 -15.51 -15.02
C THR A 266 -16.01 -15.98 -13.68
N ALA A 267 -15.49 -15.05 -12.88
CA ALA A 267 -15.03 -15.32 -11.51
C ALA A 267 -16.24 -15.70 -10.64
N ARG A 268 -16.66 -16.97 -10.69
CA ARG A 268 -17.90 -17.43 -10.04
C ARG A 268 -17.68 -18.19 -8.74
N LYS A 269 -16.48 -18.72 -8.50
CA LYS A 269 -16.20 -19.47 -7.27
C LYS A 269 -15.01 -18.87 -6.54
N LEU A 270 -15.29 -18.13 -5.47
CA LEU A 270 -14.27 -17.85 -4.47
C LEU A 270 -13.86 -19.16 -3.84
N ASN A 271 -12.57 -19.39 -3.81
CA ASN A 271 -11.99 -20.25 -2.80
C ASN A 271 -11.08 -19.38 -1.95
N LEU A 272 -11.47 -19.16 -0.70
CA LEU A 272 -10.50 -18.62 0.25
C LEU A 272 -9.51 -19.72 0.57
N LYS A 273 -8.23 -19.48 0.25
CA LYS A 273 -7.19 -20.36 0.76
C LYS A 273 -7.07 -20.02 2.23
N LYS A 274 -7.64 -20.87 3.10
CA LYS A 274 -7.45 -20.79 4.54
C LYS A 274 -5.99 -21.13 4.84
N GLN A 275 -5.12 -20.15 4.64
CA GLN A 275 -3.75 -20.25 5.10
C GLN A 275 -3.80 -20.22 6.63
N ARG A 276 -2.90 -20.97 7.29
CA ARG A 276 -2.64 -20.84 8.74
C ARG A 276 -2.01 -19.46 8.98
N SER A 277 -2.81 -18.41 8.84
CA SER A 277 -2.40 -17.04 9.09
C SER A 277 -2.58 -16.73 10.57
N TRP A 278 -1.59 -16.05 11.12
CA TRP A 278 -1.54 -15.56 12.48
C TRP A 278 -2.50 -14.38 12.59
N ASP A 279 -3.70 -14.54 13.15
CA ASP A 279 -4.70 -13.50 13.52
C ASP A 279 -4.85 -12.28 12.58
N SER A 280 -4.48 -12.40 11.31
CA SER A 280 -4.54 -11.29 10.38
C SER A 280 -5.98 -11.12 9.96
N HIS A 281 -6.53 -9.98 10.33
CA HIS A 281 -7.87 -9.58 9.93
C HIS A 281 -7.85 -8.97 8.53
N ALA A 282 -6.69 -8.75 7.91
CA ALA A 282 -6.59 -8.27 6.54
C ALA A 282 -6.78 -9.41 5.54
N ILE A 283 -7.52 -9.13 4.47
CA ILE A 283 -7.72 -10.02 3.34
C ILE A 283 -7.10 -9.36 2.11
N GLN A 284 -6.09 -10.00 1.51
CA GLN A 284 -5.46 -9.49 0.30
C GLN A 284 -6.42 -9.63 -0.88
N TRP A 285 -6.64 -8.52 -1.58
CA TRP A 285 -7.43 -8.49 -2.80
C TRP A 285 -6.71 -9.24 -3.92
N PRO A 286 -7.42 -9.99 -4.80
CA PRO A 286 -6.78 -10.79 -5.83
C PRO A 286 -5.88 -9.98 -6.77
N ASP A 287 -4.63 -10.41 -6.93
CA ASP A 287 -3.66 -9.80 -7.85
C ASP A 287 -4.10 -9.89 -9.33
N LEU A 288 -4.99 -10.83 -9.66
CA LEU A 288 -5.61 -10.93 -10.99
C LEU A 288 -6.50 -9.72 -11.32
N LEU A 289 -7.01 -9.04 -10.30
CA LEU A 289 -7.81 -7.82 -10.42
C LEU A 289 -6.96 -6.54 -10.25
N HIS A 290 -5.63 -6.66 -10.15
CA HIS A 290 -4.69 -5.53 -10.16
C HIS A 290 -4.09 -5.34 -11.55
N TRP A 291 -4.20 -4.13 -12.11
CA TRP A 291 -3.67 -3.80 -13.43
C TRP A 291 -3.18 -2.35 -13.52
N LYS A 292 -2.41 -2.11 -14.57
CA LYS A 292 -1.94 -0.79 -14.98
C LYS A 292 -3.01 0.00 -15.74
N ILE A 293 -3.49 1.12 -15.21
CA ILE A 293 -4.45 2.01 -15.89
C ILE A 293 -3.75 3.30 -16.32
N ASN A 294 -4.27 3.98 -17.36
CA ASN A 294 -3.70 5.25 -17.84
C ASN A 294 -2.19 5.19 -18.08
N THR A 295 -1.66 4.07 -18.60
CA THR A 295 -0.22 3.82 -18.88
C THR A 295 0.78 4.00 -17.74
N PHE A 296 0.38 4.39 -16.53
CA PHE A 296 1.32 4.51 -15.42
C PHE A 296 0.70 4.19 -14.07
N ALA A 297 -0.62 4.24 -13.88
CA ALA A 297 -1.22 4.18 -12.56
C ALA A 297 -1.55 2.75 -12.15
N ASN A 298 -1.52 2.49 -10.84
CA ASN A 298 -2.03 1.24 -10.27
C ASN A 298 -3.55 1.27 -10.21
N SER A 299 -4.21 0.15 -10.49
CA SER A 299 -5.65 0.04 -10.37
C SER A 299 -6.11 -1.34 -9.93
N TRP A 300 -7.18 -1.39 -9.14
CA TRP A 300 -7.82 -2.62 -8.69
C TRP A 300 -9.31 -2.61 -9.04
N TRP A 301 -9.82 -3.66 -9.66
CA TRP A 301 -11.28 -3.83 -9.86
C TRP A 301 -11.87 -4.30 -8.55
N ILE A 302 -12.85 -3.56 -8.04
CA ILE A 302 -13.59 -3.89 -6.84
C ILE A 302 -14.96 -4.43 -7.24
N GLU A 303 -15.19 -5.70 -6.89
CA GLU A 303 -16.49 -6.34 -7.03
C GLU A 303 -17.22 -6.26 -5.69
N THR A 304 -18.32 -5.52 -5.65
CA THR A 304 -19.05 -5.29 -4.39
C THR A 304 -19.72 -6.57 -3.89
N ASN A 305 -20.17 -7.42 -4.81
CA ASN A 305 -20.73 -8.73 -4.49
C ASN A 305 -19.68 -9.68 -3.88
N LEU A 306 -18.41 -9.57 -4.31
CA LEU A 306 -17.30 -10.33 -3.74
C LEU A 306 -17.14 -10.01 -2.25
N ILE A 307 -17.18 -8.72 -1.89
CA ILE A 307 -17.10 -8.26 -0.49
C ILE A 307 -18.26 -8.79 0.35
N ARG A 308 -19.49 -8.80 -0.19
CA ARG A 308 -20.67 -9.34 0.50
C ARG A 308 -20.51 -10.83 0.82
N GLN A 309 -20.12 -11.62 -0.18
CA GLN A 309 -19.91 -13.07 -0.03
C GLN A 309 -18.81 -13.41 0.99
N LEU A 310 -17.75 -12.60 1.05
CA LEU A 310 -16.66 -12.80 2.02
C LEU A 310 -17.13 -12.73 3.48
N SER A 311 -18.08 -11.83 3.77
CA SER A 311 -18.63 -11.69 5.13
C SER A 311 -19.47 -12.90 5.54
N GLU A 312 -20.23 -13.47 4.60
CA GLU A 312 -21.06 -14.66 4.82
C GLU A 312 -20.22 -15.92 5.07
N LEU A 313 -19.09 -16.06 4.36
CA LEU A 313 -18.28 -17.28 4.34
C LEU A 313 -17.58 -17.62 5.66
N HIS A 314 -17.41 -16.66 6.57
CA HIS A 314 -16.47 -16.86 7.68
C HIS A 314 -17.05 -16.75 9.10
N ASN A 315 -18.35 -16.51 9.33
CA ASN A 315 -18.88 -16.25 10.69
C ASN A 315 -17.95 -15.28 11.48
N LEU A 316 -17.33 -14.30 10.78
CA LEU A 316 -16.29 -13.48 11.39
C LEU A 316 -16.93 -12.62 12.44
N LYS A 317 -16.30 -12.56 13.61
CA LYS A 317 -16.71 -11.67 14.69
C LYS A 317 -16.64 -10.18 14.26
N THR A 318 -15.93 -9.88 13.17
CA THR A 318 -15.69 -8.54 12.64
C THR A 318 -16.33 -8.38 11.25
N SER A 319 -17.17 -7.34 11.08
CA SER A 319 -17.73 -6.97 9.78
C SER A 319 -16.69 -6.25 8.92
N TYR A 320 -16.56 -6.63 7.65
CA TYR A 320 -15.67 -5.96 6.67
C TYR A 320 -16.33 -4.80 5.94
N TYR A 321 -17.66 -4.72 6.02
CA TYR A 321 -18.43 -3.65 5.40
C TYR A 321 -19.62 -3.26 6.29
N LEU A 322 -20.16 -2.09 6.01
CA LEU A 322 -21.43 -1.59 6.53
C LEU A 322 -22.45 -1.63 5.39
N LEU A 323 -23.62 -2.23 5.62
CA LEU A 323 -24.72 -2.20 4.66
C LEU A 323 -25.61 -0.99 4.96
N ASN A 324 -25.75 -0.10 3.97
CA ASN A 324 -26.58 1.08 4.09
C ASN A 324 -28.05 0.76 3.78
N ALA A 325 -28.96 1.62 4.23
CA ALA A 325 -30.40 1.45 4.01
C ALA A 325 -30.80 1.46 2.52
N ASP A 326 -30.02 2.14 1.68
CA ASP A 326 -30.21 2.17 0.22
C ASP A 326 -29.61 0.96 -0.51
N GLY A 327 -29.05 0.00 0.23
CA GLY A 327 -28.41 -1.19 -0.29
C GLY A 327 -26.98 -0.98 -0.79
N SER A 328 -26.42 0.23 -0.70
CA SER A 328 -24.99 0.46 -0.92
C SER A 328 -24.16 -0.09 0.24
N ILE A 329 -22.85 -0.26 0.04
CA ILE A 329 -21.94 -0.71 1.09
C ILE A 329 -20.81 0.28 1.32
N ASP A 330 -20.41 0.43 2.58
CA ASP A 330 -19.19 1.12 2.98
C ASP A 330 -18.16 0.11 3.45
N PHE A 331 -16.90 0.29 3.10
CA PHE A 331 -15.83 -0.63 3.51
C PHE A 331 -14.48 0.06 3.48
N GLU A 332 -13.46 -0.62 4.02
CA GLU A 332 -12.13 -0.07 4.18
C GLU A 332 -11.07 -0.90 3.47
N ILE A 333 -10.21 -0.22 2.71
CA ILE A 333 -9.09 -0.82 1.99
C ILE A 333 -7.79 -0.12 2.38
N VAL A 334 -6.74 -0.92 2.59
CA VAL A 334 -5.37 -0.43 2.68
C VAL A 334 -4.65 -0.76 1.38
N LEU A 335 -4.03 0.24 0.75
CA LEU A 335 -3.10 0.04 -0.36
C LEU A 335 -1.68 0.13 0.19
N GLU A 336 -0.83 -0.86 -0.07
CA GLU A 336 0.54 -0.86 0.43
C GLU A 336 1.51 -1.48 -0.56
N PHE A 337 2.71 -0.89 -0.65
CA PHE A 337 3.82 -1.44 -1.41
C PHE A 337 4.53 -2.54 -0.61
N TRP A 338 4.22 -3.79 -0.94
CA TRP A 338 4.69 -4.98 -0.20
C TRP A 338 6.22 -5.11 -0.11
N PRO A 339 7.02 -4.82 -1.17
CA PRO A 339 8.47 -4.97 -1.10
C PRO A 339 9.15 -4.17 0.03
N GLN A 340 8.58 -3.05 0.46
CA GLN A 340 9.16 -2.30 1.58
C GLN A 340 9.21 -3.12 2.88
N ARG A 341 8.27 -4.07 3.08
CA ARG A 341 8.27 -4.87 4.30
C ARG A 341 9.56 -5.66 4.47
N LEU A 342 10.12 -6.16 3.37
CA LEU A 342 11.41 -6.87 3.38
C LEU A 342 12.54 -5.95 3.87
N PHE A 343 12.51 -4.68 3.50
CA PHE A 343 13.46 -3.69 4.02
C PHE A 343 13.33 -3.51 5.53
N TYR A 344 12.10 -3.45 6.07
CA TYR A 344 11.88 -3.36 7.52
C TYR A 344 12.36 -4.61 8.27
N ILE A 345 12.09 -5.82 7.75
CA ILE A 345 12.59 -7.07 8.34
C ILE A 345 14.11 -7.08 8.33
N GLY A 346 14.72 -6.74 7.18
CA GLY A 346 16.16 -6.68 7.04
C GLY A 346 16.81 -5.69 8.02
N GLY A 347 16.19 -4.52 8.20
CA GLY A 347 16.63 -3.51 9.16
C GLY A 347 16.58 -4.00 10.61
N ILE A 348 15.48 -4.64 11.02
CA ILE A 348 15.33 -5.23 12.36
C ILE A 348 16.38 -6.32 12.59
N PHE A 349 16.53 -7.23 11.63
CA PHE A 349 17.51 -8.31 11.73
C PHE A 349 18.93 -7.76 11.85
N SER A 350 19.27 -6.75 11.05
CA SER A 350 20.58 -6.08 11.09
C SER A 350 20.83 -5.42 12.45
N ALA A 351 19.83 -4.74 13.01
CA ALA A 351 19.93 -4.11 14.33
C ALA A 351 20.12 -5.16 15.45
N ILE A 352 19.40 -6.28 15.40
CA ILE A 352 19.54 -7.39 16.35
C ILE A 352 20.96 -7.97 16.31
N VAL A 353 21.46 -8.28 15.11
CA VAL A 353 22.81 -8.81 14.92
C VAL A 353 23.86 -7.82 15.42
N PHE A 354 23.70 -6.53 15.11
CA PHE A 354 24.60 -5.48 15.60
C PHE A 354 24.61 -5.38 17.14
N CYS A 355 23.44 -5.36 17.77
CA CYS A 355 23.31 -5.34 19.23
C CYS A 355 23.91 -6.58 19.88
N PHE A 356 23.72 -7.75 19.26
CA PHE A 356 24.32 -9.00 19.75
C PHE A 356 25.86 -8.93 19.68
N CYS A 357 26.42 -8.53 18.53
CA CYS A 357 27.87 -8.39 18.36
C CYS A 357 28.49 -7.38 19.34
N THR A 358 27.87 -6.21 19.50
CA THR A 358 28.36 -5.19 20.44
C THR A 358 28.27 -5.66 21.89
N THR A 359 27.20 -6.37 22.27
CA THR A 359 27.06 -6.97 23.60
C THR A 359 28.15 -8.01 23.86
N VAL A 360 28.42 -8.90 22.90
CA VAL A 360 29.50 -9.91 23.02
C VAL A 360 30.86 -9.24 23.18
N LEU A 361 31.17 -8.21 22.37
CA LEU A 361 32.43 -7.46 22.48
C LEU A 361 32.55 -6.73 23.83
N PHE A 362 31.45 -6.17 24.33
CA PHE A 362 31.41 -5.50 25.62
C PHE A 362 31.64 -6.48 26.78
N LEU A 363 30.95 -7.62 26.78
CA LEU A 363 31.13 -8.68 27.78
C LEU A 363 32.55 -9.25 27.75
N ARG A 364 33.14 -9.40 26.56
CA ARG A 364 34.53 -9.82 26.41
C ARG A 364 35.50 -8.81 27.04
N ARG A 365 35.26 -7.51 26.86
CA ARG A 365 36.07 -6.44 27.48
C ARG A 365 36.00 -6.47 29.00
N LEU A 366 34.82 -6.73 29.57
CA LEU A 366 34.64 -6.83 31.02
C LEU A 366 35.28 -8.10 31.63
N THR A 367 35.37 -9.17 30.85
CA THR A 367 35.90 -10.46 31.33
C THR A 367 37.40 -10.62 31.14
N THR A 368 38.06 -9.85 30.26
CA THR A 368 39.53 -9.78 30.23
C THR A 368 40.05 -9.19 31.54
N PRO A 369 40.70 -9.99 32.42
CA PRO A 369 41.31 -9.46 33.62
C PRO A 369 42.30 -8.40 33.21
N SER A 370 42.32 -7.25 33.90
CA SER A 370 43.41 -6.30 33.82
C SER A 370 44.67 -7.05 34.22
N THR A 371 45.37 -7.58 33.21
CA THR A 371 46.66 -8.23 33.40
C THR A 371 47.53 -7.11 33.91
N THR A 372 47.68 -7.10 35.22
CA THR A 372 48.39 -6.07 35.97
C THR A 372 49.78 -6.09 35.37
N ARG A 373 50.17 -4.96 34.79
CA ARG A 373 51.47 -4.74 34.16
C ARG A 373 52.52 -4.72 35.27
N GLY A 374 52.77 -5.89 35.85
CA GLY A 374 53.69 -6.16 36.93
C GLY A 374 54.83 -7.01 36.39
N SER A 375 55.66 -6.42 35.54
CA SER A 375 57.02 -6.89 35.32
C SER A 375 57.90 -5.66 35.24
N ARG A 376 58.35 -5.19 36.42
CA ARG A 376 59.66 -4.55 36.53
C ARG A 376 60.63 -5.51 35.86
N PHE A 377 61.21 -5.10 34.75
CA PHE A 377 62.46 -5.68 34.30
C PHE A 377 63.47 -5.47 35.44
N PRO A 378 64.08 -6.52 36.00
CA PRO A 378 65.30 -6.32 36.76
C PRO A 378 66.34 -5.85 35.75
N TYR A 379 66.78 -4.60 35.90
CA TYR A 379 68.07 -4.21 35.36
C TYR A 379 69.09 -4.99 36.19
N ASP A 380 69.61 -6.06 35.61
CA ASP A 380 70.79 -6.73 36.16
C ASP A 380 71.94 -5.73 36.16
N ASP A 381 72.43 -5.45 37.36
CA ASP A 381 73.77 -4.94 37.64
C ASP A 381 74.80 -5.88 36.98
N LEU A 382 75.33 -5.48 35.83
CA LEU A 382 76.57 -6.02 35.29
C LEU A 382 77.45 -4.84 34.87
N ASN A 383 78.27 -4.38 35.81
CA ASN A 383 79.69 -4.06 35.62
C ASN A 383 80.29 -3.50 36.93
N ARG A 384 80.74 -4.43 37.78
CA ARG A 384 81.92 -4.26 38.65
C ARG A 384 82.99 -5.20 38.11
N GLU A 385 84.01 -4.63 37.48
CA GLU A 385 85.44 -4.95 37.66
C GLU A 385 86.28 -3.86 36.96
#